data_AF-A0A9W2YU07-F1
#
_entry.id   AF-A0A9W2YU07-F1
#
_cell.length_a   1.000
_cell.length_b   1.000
_cell.length_c   1.000
_cell.angle_alpha   90.00
_cell.angle_beta   90.00
_cell.angle_gamma   90.00
#
_symmetry.space_group_name_H-M   'P 1'
#
loop_
_entity.id
_entity.type
_entity.pdbx_description
1 polymer ?
#
loop_
_entity_poly.entity_id
_entity_poly.type
_entity_poly.pdbx_seq_one_letter_code
_entity_poly.pdbx_strand_id
1 'polypeptide(L)'
;MTTNIPIQWQVFYAGGEGINNRNTIRLVVTVVDFQCADAGLYQCQIFIPAPSHQANTTPVNITAKIGITQKDIYMTPHKKIIGEDIHSSVNTVGVEITLTCSFTGPANLQALWRRKKAGHEENYPYANNIKNSKPVFSVISGCNTYDYTSELKCTLEEKDNGTLYICVVMEDNIERSRKMFTNICSEQSTNNISPSKPGSRPDSAGSNVGTRVFGLLVVLVIIVVLIYFFVIQKNKQIESPEAYLCPVLPSGDWCGWC
;
A
#
# COMPACT_ATOMS: atom_id res chain seq x y z
N MET A 1 -30.74 8.08 -18.40
CA MET A 1 -29.72 7.77 -17.39
C MET A 1 -30.06 8.56 -16.15
N THR A 2 -30.58 7.90 -15.12
CA THR A 2 -30.83 8.49 -13.80
C THR A 2 -29.61 8.25 -12.94
N THR A 3 -28.79 9.27 -12.72
CA THR A 3 -27.76 9.22 -11.68
C THR A 3 -28.48 9.24 -10.34
N ASN A 4 -28.45 8.11 -9.64
CA ASN A 4 -28.89 7.97 -8.27
C ASN A 4 -27.90 8.76 -7.40
N ILE A 5 -28.08 10.07 -7.30
CA ILE A 5 -27.26 10.91 -6.42
C ILE A 5 -27.72 10.54 -5.00
N PRO A 6 -26.87 9.93 -4.16
CA PRO A 6 -27.24 9.73 -2.77
C PRO A 6 -27.46 11.11 -2.15
N ILE A 7 -28.61 11.33 -1.53
CA ILE A 7 -28.84 12.52 -0.71
C ILE A 7 -27.73 12.50 0.37
N GLN A 8 -26.94 13.58 0.45
CA GLN A 8 -25.78 13.68 1.36
C GLN A 8 -26.14 13.32 2.80
N TRP A 9 -27.37 13.64 3.22
CA TRP A 9 -27.93 13.35 4.53
C TRP A 9 -29.07 12.34 4.41
N GLN A 10 -28.89 11.18 5.03
CA GLN A 10 -29.94 10.16 5.16
C GLN A 10 -30.43 10.14 6.61
N VAL A 11 -31.74 10.26 6.80
CA VAL A 11 -32.36 10.26 8.12
C VAL A 11 -33.29 9.06 8.24
N PHE A 12 -33.03 8.22 9.22
CA PHE A 12 -33.88 7.10 9.60
C PHE A 12 -34.48 7.35 10.97
N TYR A 13 -35.75 7.03 11.14
CA TYR A 13 -36.41 7.09 12.43
C TYR A 13 -37.10 5.76 12.73
N ALA A 14 -37.18 5.41 14.01
CA ALA A 14 -37.91 4.25 14.51
C ALA A 14 -38.49 4.54 15.89
N GLY A 15 -39.64 3.94 16.21
CA GLY A 15 -40.36 4.21 17.47
C GLY A 15 -41.37 5.34 17.33
N GLY A 16 -42.23 5.52 18.34
CA GLY A 16 -43.42 6.37 18.26
C GLY A 16 -44.63 5.70 17.58
N GLU A 17 -44.47 4.47 17.10
CA GLU A 17 -45.52 3.66 16.48
C GLU A 17 -45.95 2.51 17.41
N GLY A 18 -47.27 2.29 17.53
CA GLY A 18 -47.85 1.22 18.36
C GLY A 18 -48.21 1.63 19.81
N ILE A 19 -48.93 0.77 20.53
CA ILE A 19 -49.41 1.05 21.91
C ILE A 19 -48.28 0.94 22.95
N ASN A 20 -47.26 0.11 22.69
CA ASN A 20 -46.23 -0.23 23.68
C ASN A 20 -44.93 0.59 23.55
N ASN A 21 -44.80 1.45 22.53
CA ASN A 21 -43.57 2.20 22.26
C ASN A 21 -43.86 3.66 21.83
N ARG A 22 -44.72 4.35 22.58
CA ARG A 22 -45.08 5.76 22.32
C ARG A 22 -44.10 6.78 22.91
N ASN A 23 -43.23 6.37 23.82
CA ASN A 23 -42.41 7.29 24.61
C ASN A 23 -40.96 7.42 24.11
N THR A 24 -40.57 6.62 23.11
CA THR A 24 -39.18 6.59 22.61
C THR A 24 -39.18 6.66 21.10
N ILE A 25 -38.40 7.61 20.57
CA ILE A 25 -38.09 7.72 19.13
C ILE A 25 -36.56 7.64 19.00
N ARG A 26 -36.08 6.80 18.10
CA ARG A 26 -34.69 6.71 17.68
C ARG A 26 -34.55 7.43 16.34
N LEU A 27 -33.64 8.39 16.27
CA LEU A 27 -33.24 9.07 15.04
C LEU A 27 -31.80 8.67 14.72
N VAL A 28 -31.55 8.25 13.49
CA VAL A 28 -30.21 7.94 12.98
C VAL A 28 -29.99 8.79 11.75
N VAL A 29 -28.95 9.63 11.81
CA VAL A 29 -28.53 10.48 10.70
C VAL A 29 -27.22 9.94 10.15
N THR A 30 -27.17 9.69 8.84
CA THR A 30 -26.00 9.20 8.12
C THR A 30 -25.58 10.23 7.09
N VAL A 31 -24.30 10.60 7.09
CA VAL A 31 -23.69 11.45 6.06
C VAL A 31 -22.95 10.56 5.07
N VAL A 32 -23.41 10.51 3.82
CA VAL A 32 -22.97 9.49 2.85
C VAL A 32 -21.62 9.84 2.21
N ASP A 33 -21.41 11.12 1.89
CA ASP A 33 -20.17 11.65 1.33
C ASP A 33 -19.65 12.73 2.27
N PHE A 34 -19.19 12.30 3.44
CA PHE A 34 -18.77 13.19 4.51
C PHE A 34 -17.45 13.88 4.15
N GLN A 35 -17.49 15.20 4.02
CA GLN A 35 -16.34 16.04 3.71
C GLN A 35 -15.91 16.84 4.95
N CYS A 36 -14.71 17.40 4.93
CA CYS A 36 -14.25 18.19 6.08
C CYS A 36 -15.05 19.46 6.33
N ALA A 37 -15.64 20.03 5.28
CA ALA A 37 -16.59 21.14 5.39
C ALA A 37 -17.88 20.74 6.14
N ASP A 38 -18.20 19.45 6.21
CA ASP A 38 -19.36 18.95 6.95
C ASP A 38 -19.02 18.71 8.44
N ALA A 39 -17.78 18.88 8.88
CA ALA A 39 -17.44 18.77 10.30
C ALA A 39 -18.05 19.93 11.10
N GLY A 40 -18.58 19.62 12.28
CA GLY A 40 -19.21 20.62 13.13
C GLY A 40 -20.15 20.02 14.17
N LEU A 41 -20.85 20.92 14.86
CA LEU A 41 -21.80 20.56 15.90
C LEU A 41 -23.19 20.35 15.29
N TYR A 42 -23.72 19.13 15.40
CA TYR A 42 -25.04 18.75 14.91
C TYR A 42 -26.01 18.54 16.05
N GLN A 43 -27.23 19.01 15.89
CA GLN A 43 -28.31 18.80 16.84
C GLN A 43 -29.57 18.41 16.08
N CYS A 44 -30.25 17.36 16.54
CA CYS A 44 -31.56 17.01 16.02
C CYS A 44 -32.63 17.80 16.81
N GLN A 45 -33.53 18.45 16.07
CA GLN A 45 -34.71 19.10 16.63
C GLN A 45 -35.94 18.33 16.21
N ILE A 46 -36.75 17.94 17.20
CA ILE A 46 -37.97 17.16 17.02
C ILE A 46 -39.14 18.09 17.28
N PHE A 47 -40.07 18.15 16.33
CA PHE A 47 -41.32 18.89 16.46
C PHE A 47 -42.51 17.92 16.48
N ILE A 48 -43.25 17.90 17.58
CA ILE A 48 -44.45 17.07 17.78
C ILE A 48 -45.65 18.00 17.69
N PRO A 49 -46.57 17.84 16.72
CA PRO A 49 -47.60 18.82 16.44
C PRO A 49 -48.78 18.88 17.44
N ALA A 50 -49.06 17.82 18.21
CA ALA A 50 -50.19 17.82 19.16
C ALA A 50 -50.00 16.85 20.35
N PRO A 51 -49.96 17.35 21.62
CA PRO A 51 -49.74 18.76 21.98
C PRO A 51 -48.39 19.25 21.41
N SER A 52 -48.31 20.54 21.07
CA SER A 52 -47.10 21.12 20.49
C SER A 52 -45.92 20.95 21.46
N HIS A 53 -45.00 20.04 21.13
CA HIS A 53 -43.81 19.79 21.94
C HIS A 53 -42.59 19.87 21.04
N GLN A 54 -41.55 20.53 21.53
CA GLN A 54 -40.27 20.60 20.86
C GLN A 54 -39.23 20.00 21.79
N ALA A 55 -38.45 19.07 21.25
CA ALA A 55 -37.34 18.46 21.97
C ALA A 55 -36.08 18.57 21.11
N ASN A 56 -34.98 18.93 21.76
CA ASN A 56 -33.67 18.95 21.12
C ASN A 56 -32.83 17.81 21.69
N THR A 57 -32.08 17.13 20.84
CA THR A 57 -31.10 16.16 21.31
C THR A 57 -29.89 16.87 21.91
N THR A 58 -29.10 16.15 22.70
CA THR A 58 -27.74 16.59 23.00
C THR A 58 -26.99 16.79 21.69
N PRO A 59 -26.31 17.93 21.48
CA PRO A 59 -25.50 18.15 20.30
C PRO A 59 -24.37 17.11 20.20
N VAL A 60 -24.09 16.67 18.98
CA VAL A 60 -23.00 15.74 18.64
C VAL A 60 -22.00 16.48 17.77
N ASN A 61 -20.74 16.49 18.19
CA ASN A 61 -19.66 17.08 17.41
C ASN A 61 -19.10 16.04 16.45
N ILE A 62 -19.30 16.24 15.15
CA ILE A 62 -18.75 15.37 14.11
C ILE A 62 -17.44 15.98 13.63
N THR A 63 -16.36 15.20 13.69
CA THR A 63 -15.04 15.61 13.24
C THR A 63 -14.69 14.94 11.92
N ALA A 64 -13.93 15.65 11.08
CA ALA A 64 -13.39 15.12 9.85
C ALA A 64 -11.87 15.13 9.89
N LYS A 65 -11.28 14.13 9.24
CA LYS A 65 -9.83 14.05 9.03
C LYS A 65 -9.58 13.68 7.59
N ILE A 66 -8.72 14.46 6.93
CA ILE A 66 -8.27 14.15 5.58
C ILE A 66 -7.53 12.81 5.57
N GLY A 67 -7.82 11.99 4.57
CA GLY A 67 -7.12 10.72 4.36
C GLY A 67 -5.66 10.91 3.95
N ILE A 68 -4.84 9.90 4.20
CA ILE A 68 -3.45 9.86 3.75
C ILE A 68 -3.39 9.09 2.43
N THR A 69 -2.84 9.71 1.38
CA THR A 69 -2.64 9.07 0.08
C THR A 69 -1.17 9.10 -0.28
N GLN A 70 -0.56 7.93 -0.48
CA GLN A 70 0.83 7.77 -0.90
C GLN A 70 0.90 7.29 -2.35
N LYS A 71 1.65 8.02 -3.19
CA LYS A 71 1.94 7.63 -4.58
C LYS A 71 3.04 6.57 -4.61
N ASP A 72 3.09 5.79 -5.68
CA ASP A 72 4.16 4.82 -5.87
C ASP A 72 5.52 5.51 -5.92
N ILE A 73 6.55 4.79 -5.47
CA ILE A 73 7.92 5.29 -5.50
C ILE A 73 8.37 5.35 -6.95
N TYR A 74 8.95 6.49 -7.32
CA TYR A 74 9.58 6.69 -8.62
C TYR A 74 11.11 6.72 -8.45
N MET A 75 11.85 6.25 -9.45
CA MET A 75 13.31 6.25 -9.41
C MET A 75 13.91 6.95 -10.63
N THR A 76 15.02 7.67 -10.47
CA THR A 76 15.77 8.27 -11.57
C THR A 76 17.25 7.91 -11.45
N PRO A 77 17.90 7.39 -12.51
CA PRO A 77 17.30 6.92 -13.76
C PRO A 77 16.40 5.69 -13.56
N HIS A 78 15.28 5.67 -14.28
CA HIS A 78 14.41 4.49 -14.38
C HIS A 78 14.72 3.76 -15.68
N LYS A 79 15.18 2.51 -15.56
CA LYS A 79 15.48 1.63 -16.69
C LYS A 79 14.65 0.37 -16.56
N LYS A 80 13.65 0.24 -17.43
CA LYS A 80 12.77 -0.94 -17.48
C LYS A 80 13.45 -2.06 -18.25
N ILE A 81 13.36 -3.30 -17.74
CA ILE A 81 13.44 -4.47 -18.62
C ILE A 81 12.13 -4.53 -19.42
N ILE A 82 12.22 -4.91 -20.69
CA ILE A 82 11.07 -5.06 -21.60
C ILE A 82 10.03 -5.96 -20.91
N GLY A 83 8.82 -5.43 -20.63
CA GLY A 83 7.70 -6.21 -20.07
C GLY A 83 7.37 -6.00 -18.58
N GLU A 84 7.20 -4.75 -18.16
CA GLU A 84 6.32 -4.33 -17.03
C GLU A 84 6.72 -4.68 -15.59
N ASP A 85 7.55 -3.84 -14.99
CA ASP A 85 7.38 -3.55 -13.57
C ASP A 85 7.69 -2.06 -13.29
N ILE A 86 6.66 -1.31 -12.89
CA ILE A 86 6.79 0.10 -12.50
C ILE A 86 7.44 0.26 -11.12
N HIS A 87 7.52 -0.82 -10.35
CA HIS A 87 8.09 -0.88 -9.00
C HIS A 87 9.50 -1.46 -8.99
N SER A 88 10.14 -1.59 -10.15
CA SER A 88 11.54 -1.95 -10.23
C SER A 88 12.29 -1.25 -11.35
N SER A 89 13.61 -1.27 -11.27
CA SER A 89 14.48 -0.70 -12.28
C SER A 89 15.83 -1.39 -12.29
N VAL A 90 16.43 -1.47 -13.47
CA VAL A 90 17.72 -2.13 -13.70
C VAL A 90 18.80 -1.13 -14.05
N ASN A 91 19.73 -0.91 -13.14
CA ASN A 91 20.79 0.07 -13.31
C ASN A 91 22.17 -0.55 -13.21
N THR A 92 23.14 0.11 -13.83
CA THR A 92 24.53 -0.29 -13.74
C THR A 92 25.10 0.13 -12.39
N VAL A 93 26.00 -0.70 -11.85
CA VAL A 93 26.78 -0.36 -10.65
C VAL A 93 27.52 0.96 -10.86
N GLY A 94 27.65 1.76 -9.80
CA GLY A 94 28.31 3.06 -9.81
C GLY A 94 27.43 4.23 -10.27
N VAL A 95 26.18 3.98 -10.69
CA VAL A 95 25.23 5.05 -11.05
C VAL A 95 24.60 5.64 -9.79
N GLU A 96 24.53 6.96 -9.72
CA GLU A 96 23.72 7.67 -8.74
C GLU A 96 22.24 7.54 -9.10
N ILE A 97 21.45 6.99 -8.18
CA ILE A 97 20.00 6.92 -8.28
C ILE A 97 19.34 7.87 -7.27
N THR A 98 18.17 8.37 -7.63
CA THR A 98 17.27 9.11 -6.75
C THR A 98 15.92 8.39 -6.69
N LEU A 99 15.52 7.94 -5.50
CA LEU A 99 14.20 7.42 -5.22
C LEU A 99 13.32 8.54 -4.66
N THR A 100 12.14 8.74 -5.22
CA THR A 100 11.21 9.81 -4.84
C THR A 100 9.94 9.19 -4.28
N CYS A 101 9.56 9.62 -3.09
CA CYS A 101 8.33 9.26 -2.41
C CYS A 101 7.45 10.51 -2.24
N SER A 102 6.22 10.44 -2.72
CA SER A 102 5.26 11.55 -2.65
C SER A 102 3.98 11.10 -1.97
N PHE A 103 3.46 11.91 -1.05
CA PHE A 103 2.25 11.61 -0.30
C PHE A 103 1.53 12.88 0.11
N THR A 104 0.24 12.75 0.38
CA THR A 104 -0.68 13.84 0.72
C THR A 104 -1.45 13.46 1.97
N GLY A 105 -1.80 14.44 2.81
CA GLY A 105 -2.62 14.21 3.99
C GLY A 105 -2.58 15.37 4.99
N PRO A 106 -2.85 15.10 6.29
CA PRO A 106 -2.87 16.14 7.32
C PRO A 106 -1.46 16.69 7.60
N ALA A 107 -1.38 17.70 8.47
CA ALA A 107 -0.11 18.17 8.99
C ALA A 107 0.66 17.05 9.73
N ASN A 108 1.95 17.27 9.97
CA ASN A 108 2.83 16.40 10.77
C ASN A 108 3.13 15.00 10.19
N LEU A 109 2.84 14.77 8.90
CA LEU A 109 3.32 13.56 8.24
C LEU A 109 4.81 13.61 7.98
N GLN A 110 5.46 12.44 8.05
CA GLN A 110 6.88 12.28 7.79
C GLN A 110 7.15 11.04 6.94
N ALA A 111 8.16 11.12 6.07
CA ALA A 111 8.68 9.96 5.36
C ALA A 111 9.82 9.32 6.14
N LEU A 112 9.75 8.01 6.32
CA LEU A 112 10.85 7.18 6.80
C LEU A 112 11.26 6.21 5.71
N TRP A 113 12.54 6.26 5.33
CA TRP A 113 13.10 5.29 4.38
C TRP A 113 13.62 4.06 5.13
N ARG A 114 13.23 2.89 4.64
CA ARG A 114 13.75 1.58 5.04
C ARG A 114 14.29 0.85 3.82
N ARG A 115 15.12 -0.15 4.07
CA ARG A 115 15.58 -1.08 3.04
C ARG A 115 15.43 -2.50 3.54
N LYS A 116 15.14 -3.42 2.64
CA LYS A 116 15.13 -4.86 2.90
C LYS A 116 16.19 -5.54 2.06
N LYS A 117 17.13 -6.22 2.75
CA LYS A 117 18.22 -6.98 2.14
C LYS A 117 18.24 -8.39 2.73
N ALA A 118 18.36 -9.40 1.87
CA ALA A 118 18.38 -10.82 2.29
C ALA A 118 17.27 -11.21 3.28
N GLY A 119 16.08 -10.60 3.14
CA GLY A 119 14.93 -10.86 4.02
C GLY A 119 14.82 -9.96 5.26
N HIS A 120 15.86 -9.20 5.62
CA HIS A 120 15.86 -8.32 6.79
C HIS A 120 15.51 -6.88 6.42
N GLU A 121 14.44 -6.32 7.01
CA GLU A 121 14.04 -4.90 6.88
C GLU A 121 14.71 -4.07 7.98
N GLU A 122 15.34 -2.96 7.60
CA GLU A 122 15.98 -2.02 8.53
C GLU A 122 15.77 -0.57 8.08
N ASN A 123 15.93 0.38 9.00
CA ASN A 123 15.98 1.80 8.65
C ASN A 123 17.15 2.07 7.71
N TYR A 124 16.94 2.96 6.74
CA TYR A 124 18.01 3.35 5.85
C TYR A 124 19.10 4.08 6.66
N PRO A 125 20.36 3.60 6.65
CA PRO A 125 21.35 4.02 7.64
C PRO A 125 21.95 5.41 7.38
N TYR A 126 21.86 5.93 6.15
CA TYR A 126 22.48 7.19 5.78
C TYR A 126 21.45 8.31 5.70
N ALA A 127 21.16 8.95 6.84
CA ALA A 127 20.15 10.02 6.93
C ALA A 127 20.47 11.22 6.01
N ASN A 128 21.76 11.52 5.79
CA ASN A 128 22.20 12.64 4.94
C ASN A 128 21.84 12.45 3.45
N ASN A 129 21.52 11.23 3.05
CA ASN A 129 21.10 10.90 1.70
C ASN A 129 19.61 11.16 1.48
N ILE A 130 18.87 11.49 2.54
CA ILE A 130 17.44 11.73 2.53
C ILE A 130 17.21 13.24 2.55
N LYS A 131 16.46 13.73 1.57
CA LYS A 131 16.02 15.12 1.50
C LYS A 131 14.51 15.19 1.53
N ASN A 132 13.97 15.91 2.49
CA ASN A 132 12.54 16.20 2.55
C ASN A 132 12.28 17.61 2.03
N SER A 133 11.39 17.74 1.06
CA SER A 133 10.94 19.04 0.57
C SER A 133 10.00 19.70 1.58
N LYS A 134 9.96 21.04 1.56
CA LYS A 134 8.96 21.77 2.34
C LYS A 134 7.56 21.38 1.84
N PRO A 135 6.63 21.02 2.73
CA PRO A 135 5.29 20.64 2.31
C PRO A 135 4.57 21.80 1.66
N VAL A 136 3.79 21.51 0.61
CA VAL A 136 2.96 22.50 -0.07
C VAL A 136 1.56 22.42 0.51
N PHE A 137 1.06 23.56 1.01
CA PHE A 137 -0.26 23.66 1.62
C PHE A 137 -1.36 23.84 0.56
N SER A 138 -2.47 23.16 0.74
CA SER A 138 -3.71 23.33 -0.01
C SER A 138 -4.94 23.10 0.89
N VAL A 139 -6.11 23.55 0.42
CA VAL A 139 -7.40 23.27 1.09
C VAL A 139 -8.25 22.44 0.16
N ILE A 140 -8.63 21.23 0.59
CA ILE A 140 -9.47 20.31 -0.16
C ILE A 140 -10.72 20.03 0.66
N SER A 141 -11.88 20.37 0.11
CA SER A 141 -13.18 20.15 0.75
C SER A 141 -13.25 20.65 2.21
N GLY A 142 -12.63 21.80 2.50
CA GLY A 142 -12.57 22.40 3.83
C GLY A 142 -11.46 21.86 4.75
N CYS A 143 -10.72 20.83 4.34
CA CYS A 143 -9.58 20.30 5.09
C CYS A 143 -8.26 20.94 4.66
N ASN A 144 -7.43 21.29 5.64
CA ASN A 144 -6.03 21.59 5.42
C ASN A 144 -5.31 20.31 4.96
N THR A 145 -4.77 20.35 3.75
CA THR A 145 -4.01 19.25 3.13
C THR A 145 -2.61 19.73 2.81
N TYR A 146 -1.64 18.82 2.94
CA TYR A 146 -0.25 19.08 2.65
C TYR A 146 0.30 18.04 1.69
N ASP A 147 0.97 18.49 0.64
CA ASP A 147 1.71 17.65 -0.29
C ASP A 147 3.16 17.55 0.15
N TYR A 148 3.62 16.33 0.39
CA TYR A 148 4.97 16.03 0.86
C TYR A 148 5.76 15.31 -0.22
N THR A 149 7.08 15.55 -0.22
CA THR A 149 8.02 14.82 -1.07
C THR A 149 9.29 14.52 -0.30
N SER A 150 9.74 13.27 -0.37
CA SER A 150 10.99 12.80 0.20
C SER A 150 11.81 12.11 -0.88
N GLU A 151 13.07 12.50 -1.00
CA GLU A 151 14.03 11.96 -1.95
C GLU A 151 15.13 11.21 -1.21
N LEU A 152 15.46 10.00 -1.64
CA LEU A 152 16.61 9.22 -1.20
C LEU A 152 17.61 9.12 -2.36
N LYS A 153 18.82 9.65 -2.18
CA LYS A 153 19.90 9.62 -3.18
C LYS A 153 21.00 8.67 -2.78
N CYS A 154 21.40 7.75 -3.66
CA CYS A 154 22.54 6.90 -3.39
C CYS A 154 23.21 6.39 -4.66
N THR A 155 24.50 6.09 -4.57
CA THR A 155 25.25 5.40 -5.61
C THR A 155 25.08 3.90 -5.45
N LEU A 156 24.73 3.22 -6.53
CA LEU A 156 24.51 1.78 -6.52
C LEU A 156 25.81 1.00 -6.40
N GLU A 157 25.84 0.05 -5.47
CA GLU A 157 26.90 -0.94 -5.34
C GLU A 157 26.41 -2.34 -5.75
N GLU A 158 27.32 -3.29 -6.00
CA GLU A 158 26.96 -4.68 -6.30
C GLU A 158 26.10 -5.32 -5.19
N LYS A 159 26.41 -4.99 -3.93
CA LYS A 159 25.65 -5.44 -2.74
C LYS A 159 24.23 -4.87 -2.65
N ASP A 160 23.87 -3.93 -3.52
CA ASP A 160 22.53 -3.36 -3.58
C ASP A 160 21.63 -4.11 -4.57
N ASN A 161 22.14 -5.10 -5.28
CA ASN A 161 21.35 -5.92 -6.19
C ASN A 161 20.19 -6.62 -5.47
N GLY A 162 18.96 -6.44 -5.97
CA GLY A 162 17.75 -6.99 -5.37
C GLY A 162 17.32 -6.29 -4.07
N THR A 163 17.90 -5.13 -3.74
CA THR A 163 17.48 -4.37 -2.56
C THR A 163 16.11 -3.78 -2.79
N LEU A 164 15.22 -4.01 -1.82
CA LEU A 164 13.89 -3.41 -1.78
C LEU A 164 13.94 -2.15 -0.91
N TYR A 165 13.69 -1.00 -1.51
CA TYR A 165 13.53 0.28 -0.83
C TYR A 165 12.08 0.49 -0.45
N ILE A 166 11.85 0.97 0.76
CA ILE A 166 10.52 1.12 1.33
C ILE A 166 10.40 2.56 1.83
N CYS A 167 9.42 3.30 1.32
CA CYS A 167 9.05 4.59 1.87
C CYS A 167 7.82 4.39 2.76
N VAL A 168 7.99 4.64 4.06
CA VAL A 168 6.95 4.55 5.07
C VAL A 168 6.47 5.95 5.41
N VAL A 169 5.16 6.19 5.31
CA VAL A 169 4.54 7.43 5.76
C VAL A 169 4.11 7.26 7.20
N MET A 170 4.66 8.11 8.07
CA MET A 170 4.43 8.12 9.50
C MET A 170 3.56 9.32 9.88
N GLU A 171 2.65 9.11 10.82
CA GLU A 171 1.92 10.17 11.53
C GLU A 171 2.14 9.94 13.02
N ASP A 172 2.78 10.89 13.71
CA ASP A 172 3.09 10.78 15.15
C ASP A 172 3.80 9.46 15.53
N ASN A 173 4.76 9.03 14.69
CA ASN A 173 5.49 7.76 14.80
C ASN A 173 4.65 6.48 14.60
N ILE A 174 3.42 6.59 14.11
CA ILE A 174 2.59 5.46 13.70
C ILE A 174 2.68 5.32 12.18
N GLU A 175 2.99 4.11 11.72
CA GLU A 175 2.98 3.79 10.29
C GLU A 175 1.54 3.85 9.75
N ARG A 176 1.32 4.69 8.73
CA ARG A 176 0.02 4.91 8.10
C ARG A 176 -0.06 4.35 6.69
N SER A 177 1.06 4.36 5.96
CA SER A 177 1.15 3.82 4.61
C SER A 177 2.58 3.40 4.30
N ARG A 178 2.73 2.48 3.34
CA ARG A 178 4.03 2.12 2.80
C ARG A 178 3.95 1.82 1.31
N LYS A 179 5.03 2.16 0.60
CA LYS A 179 5.27 1.79 -0.79
C LYS A 179 6.67 1.21 -0.94
N MET A 180 6.85 0.35 -1.93
CA MET A 180 8.07 -0.41 -2.13
C MET A 180 8.60 -0.25 -3.55
N PHE A 181 9.93 -0.33 -3.70
CA PHE A 181 10.60 -0.26 -4.99
C PHE A 181 11.85 -1.14 -4.99
N THR A 182 12.01 -2.00 -5.99
CA THR A 182 13.14 -2.93 -6.08
C THR A 182 14.18 -2.40 -7.06
N ASN A 183 15.43 -2.29 -6.62
CA ASN A 183 16.53 -2.02 -7.54
C ASN A 183 17.27 -3.31 -7.91
N ILE A 184 17.62 -3.44 -9.19
CA ILE A 184 18.41 -4.54 -9.73
C ILE A 184 19.69 -3.95 -10.33
N CYS A 185 20.84 -4.50 -9.96
CA CYS A 185 22.13 -4.07 -10.49
C CYS A 185 22.52 -4.97 -11.67
N SER A 186 22.85 -4.37 -12.82
CA SER A 186 23.44 -5.07 -13.97
C SER A 186 24.94 -4.80 -14.06
N GLU A 187 25.75 -5.84 -14.22
CA GLU A 187 27.17 -5.68 -14.51
C GLU A 187 27.39 -5.10 -15.91
N GLN A 188 28.38 -4.22 -16.05
CA GLN A 188 28.78 -3.68 -17.34
C GLN A 188 29.56 -4.77 -18.08
N SER A 189 28.97 -5.38 -19.12
CA SER A 189 29.73 -6.24 -20.04
C SER A 189 30.77 -5.38 -20.77
N THR A 190 32.01 -5.40 -20.29
CA THR A 190 33.14 -4.88 -21.05
C THR A 190 33.48 -5.90 -22.14
N ASN A 191 32.77 -5.82 -23.27
CA ASN A 191 33.18 -6.50 -24.49
C ASN A 191 34.44 -5.83 -25.06
N ASN A 192 35.58 -6.02 -24.39
CA ASN A 192 36.88 -5.75 -24.96
C ASN A 192 37.21 -6.90 -25.92
N ILE A 193 36.61 -6.86 -27.11
CA ILE A 193 37.07 -7.64 -28.25
C ILE A 193 38.40 -7.01 -28.69
N SER A 194 39.48 -7.54 -28.15
CA SER A 194 40.82 -7.30 -28.68
C SER A 194 40.95 -8.02 -30.02
N PRO A 195 41.32 -7.36 -31.14
CA PRO A 195 41.44 -8.02 -32.43
C PRO A 195 42.72 -8.86 -32.44
N SER A 196 42.61 -10.15 -32.15
CA SER A 196 43.70 -11.09 -32.39
C SER A 196 43.78 -11.44 -33.88
N LYS A 197 44.98 -11.22 -34.40
CA LYS A 197 45.47 -11.45 -35.77
C LYS A 197 45.21 -12.90 -36.24
N PRO A 198 44.92 -13.14 -37.54
CA PRO A 198 44.62 -14.48 -38.04
C PRO A 198 45.91 -15.30 -38.21
N GLY A 199 45.93 -16.49 -37.60
CA GLY A 199 47.02 -17.46 -37.72
C GLY A 199 46.46 -18.88 -37.90
N SER A 200 46.53 -19.36 -39.14
CA SER A 200 46.63 -20.75 -39.64
C SER A 200 46.19 -21.95 -38.76
N ARG A 201 45.22 -22.67 -39.34
CA ARG A 201 44.71 -24.04 -39.12
C ARG A 201 45.81 -25.15 -39.20
N PRO A 202 45.46 -26.46 -39.04
CA PRO A 202 44.93 -27.24 -37.91
C PRO A 202 45.98 -28.24 -37.38
N ASP A 203 45.67 -29.03 -36.33
CA ASP A 203 45.85 -30.49 -36.41
C ASP A 203 45.23 -31.27 -35.22
N SER A 204 44.76 -32.48 -35.58
CA SER A 204 44.57 -33.70 -34.76
C SER A 204 43.45 -33.79 -33.70
N ALA A 205 42.35 -34.42 -34.15
CA ALA A 205 41.84 -35.72 -33.69
C ALA A 205 41.81 -36.05 -32.17
N GLY A 206 40.59 -36.30 -31.68
CA GLY A 206 40.32 -36.98 -30.42
C GLY A 206 38.84 -37.34 -30.28
N SER A 207 38.47 -38.50 -30.82
CA SER A 207 37.22 -39.22 -30.56
C SER A 207 36.96 -39.34 -29.05
N ASN A 208 35.72 -39.13 -28.60
CA ASN A 208 34.96 -40.15 -27.86
C ASN A 208 33.51 -39.74 -27.54
N VAL A 209 32.63 -40.69 -27.81
CA VAL A 209 31.20 -40.74 -27.55
C VAL A 209 30.96 -41.09 -26.07
N GLY A 210 29.96 -40.44 -25.45
CA GLY A 210 29.49 -40.67 -24.07
C GLY A 210 29.59 -39.36 -23.27
N THR A 211 28.53 -38.75 -22.72
CA THR A 211 27.46 -39.35 -21.92
C THR A 211 26.31 -38.34 -21.81
N ARG A 212 25.23 -38.49 -22.59
CA ARG A 212 23.97 -37.71 -22.43
C ARG A 212 23.07 -38.34 -21.35
N VAL A 213 23.53 -38.40 -20.10
CA VAL A 213 22.74 -38.97 -18.99
C VAL A 213 22.58 -37.99 -17.81
N PHE A 214 23.43 -36.96 -17.69
CA PHE A 214 23.35 -36.03 -16.56
C PHE A 214 22.24 -34.97 -16.68
N GLY A 215 21.82 -34.59 -17.88
CA GLY A 215 20.76 -33.58 -18.06
C GLY A 215 19.36 -34.09 -17.66
N LEU A 216 19.06 -35.36 -17.92
CA LEU A 216 17.75 -35.94 -17.68
C LEU A 216 17.45 -36.15 -16.18
N LEU A 217 18.48 -36.51 -15.40
CA LEU A 217 18.35 -36.65 -13.94
C LEU A 217 18.10 -35.31 -13.25
N VAL A 218 18.78 -34.24 -13.68
CA VAL A 218 18.57 -32.90 -13.11
C VAL A 218 17.16 -32.39 -13.42
N VAL A 219 16.68 -32.61 -14.65
CA VAL A 219 15.31 -32.21 -15.04
C VAL A 219 14.26 -33.01 -14.25
N LEU A 220 14.46 -34.31 -14.04
CA LEU A 220 13.54 -35.14 -13.24
C LEU A 220 13.49 -34.69 -11.78
N VAL A 221 14.62 -34.33 -11.17
CA VAL A 221 14.65 -33.80 -9.80
C VAL A 221 13.90 -32.47 -9.70
N ILE A 222 14.06 -31.57 -10.67
CA ILE A 222 13.34 -30.29 -10.71
C ILE A 222 11.82 -30.53 -10.84
N ILE A 223 11.39 -31.46 -11.70
CA ILE A 223 9.97 -31.79 -11.87
C ILE A 223 9.37 -32.35 -10.57
N VAL A 224 10.07 -33.24 -9.86
CA VAL A 224 9.60 -33.80 -8.58
C VAL A 224 9.49 -32.71 -7.50
N VAL A 225 10.45 -31.77 -7.43
CA VAL A 225 10.41 -30.65 -6.48
C VAL A 225 9.24 -29.71 -6.80
N LEU A 226 8.98 -29.42 -8.07
CA LEU A 226 7.84 -28.58 -8.47
C LEU A 226 6.50 -29.25 -8.16
N ILE A 227 6.35 -30.55 -8.43
CA ILE A 227 5.13 -31.29 -8.08
C ILE A 227 4.93 -31.30 -6.56
N TYR A 228 5.98 -31.57 -5.78
CA TYR A 228 5.91 -31.54 -4.32
C TYR A 228 5.50 -30.15 -3.80
N PHE A 229 6.09 -29.09 -4.35
CA PHE A 229 5.77 -27.71 -3.95
C PHE A 229 4.30 -27.34 -4.29
N PHE A 230 3.82 -27.72 -5.47
CA PHE A 230 2.43 -27.44 -5.88
C PHE A 230 1.40 -28.25 -5.09
N VAL A 231 1.69 -29.51 -4.74
CA VAL A 231 0.79 -30.35 -3.93
C VAL A 231 0.69 -29.80 -2.49
N ILE A 232 1.80 -29.35 -1.90
CA ILE A 232 1.78 -28.73 -0.56
C ILE A 232 1.06 -27.38 -0.57
N GLN A 233 1.26 -26.54 -1.59
CA GLN A 233 0.53 -25.27 -1.68
C GLN A 233 -0.98 -25.48 -1.84
N LYS A 234 -1.41 -26.51 -2.59
CA LYS A 234 -2.83 -26.85 -2.68
C LYS A 234 -3.40 -27.35 -1.35
N ASN A 235 -2.65 -28.15 -0.58
CA ASN A 235 -3.14 -28.59 0.74
C ASN A 235 -3.23 -27.45 1.75
N LYS A 236 -2.34 -26.44 1.69
CA LYS A 236 -2.41 -25.27 2.57
C LYS A 236 -3.55 -24.29 2.27
N GLN A 237 -4.15 -24.35 1.08
CA GLN A 237 -5.34 -23.55 0.72
C GLN A 237 -6.66 -24.27 1.05
N ILE A 238 -6.62 -25.52 1.51
CA ILE A 238 -7.81 -26.31 1.91
C ILE A 238 -8.01 -26.28 3.45
N GLU A 239 -7.00 -25.91 4.23
CA GLU A 239 -7.18 -25.53 5.64
C GLU A 239 -7.58 -24.05 5.76
N SER A 240 -8.90 -23.86 5.82
CA SER A 240 -9.66 -22.67 6.20
C SER A 240 -9.02 -21.83 7.33
N PRO A 241 -9.33 -20.52 7.35
CA PRO A 241 -9.92 -19.98 8.56
C PRO A 241 -11.31 -19.43 8.28
N GLU A 242 -12.20 -19.89 9.16
CA GLU A 242 -13.60 -19.55 9.36
C GLU A 242 -14.00 -18.15 8.89
N ALA A 243 -15.09 -18.11 8.12
CA ALA A 243 -15.94 -16.94 8.03
C ALA A 243 -16.35 -16.55 9.46
N TYR A 244 -15.93 -15.37 9.92
CA TYR A 244 -16.44 -14.74 11.12
C TYR A 244 -17.93 -14.42 10.92
N LEU A 245 -18.78 -15.38 11.25
CA LEU A 245 -20.17 -15.18 11.57
C LEU A 245 -20.24 -14.44 12.91
N CYS A 246 -20.74 -13.22 12.92
CA CYS A 246 -21.17 -12.57 14.16
C CYS A 246 -22.24 -13.46 14.82
N PRO A 247 -22.08 -13.87 16.10
CA PRO A 247 -23.15 -14.54 16.79
C PRO A 247 -24.28 -13.54 17.04
N VAL A 248 -25.46 -13.82 16.49
CA VAL A 248 -26.71 -13.24 16.98
C VAL A 248 -26.92 -13.83 18.37
N LEU A 249 -26.65 -13.05 19.42
CA LEU A 249 -27.07 -13.39 20.78
C LEU A 249 -28.36 -12.65 21.15
N PRO A 250 -29.29 -13.34 21.83
CA PRO A 250 -30.59 -12.79 22.18
C PRO A 250 -30.45 -11.81 23.34
N SER A 251 -31.28 -10.76 23.28
CA SER A 251 -31.78 -9.98 24.41
C SER A 251 -30.76 -9.39 25.41
N GLY A 252 -30.68 -8.06 25.40
CA GLY A 252 -30.47 -7.26 26.60
C GLY A 252 -29.03 -7.21 27.11
N ASP A 253 -28.23 -6.35 26.49
CA ASP A 253 -27.34 -5.38 27.16
C ASP A 253 -26.47 -4.73 26.09
N TRP A 254 -26.64 -3.43 25.87
CA TRP A 254 -25.94 -2.70 24.82
C TRP A 254 -24.73 -1.99 25.41
N CYS A 255 -23.54 -2.49 25.06
CA CYS A 255 -22.27 -1.80 25.26
C CYS A 255 -22.32 -0.42 24.62
N GLY A 256 -21.97 0.60 25.41
CA GLY A 256 -21.55 1.87 24.89
C GLY A 256 -20.14 1.80 24.30
N TRP A 257 -19.86 2.83 23.48
CA TRP A 257 -18.57 3.38 23.07
C TRP A 257 -18.07 3.08 21.64
N CYS A 258 -17.86 4.23 20.96
CA CYS A 258 -17.01 4.59 19.81
C CYS A 258 -17.40 4.13 18.41
#